data_AF-A0A2N3T0K6-F1
#
_entry.id   AF-A0A2N3T0K6-F1
#
_cell.length_a   1.000
_cell.length_b   1.000
_cell.length_c   1.000
_cell.angle_alpha   90.00
_cell.angle_beta   90.00
_cell.angle_gamma   90.00
#
_symmetry.space_group_name_H-M   'P 1'
#
loop_
_entity.id
_entity.type
_entity.pdbx_description
1 polymer ?
#
loop_
_entity_poly.entity_id
_entity_poly.type
_entity_poly.pdbx_seq_one_letter_code
_entity_poly.pdbx_strand_id
1 'polypeptide(L)'
;MQFNFLETIDNLITALIYLIVSFVLFLIGKKVYQLFHRSINMDQELVEKDNLAFSFANVGYYIAMVIVISAVYSGEGIGHIVDDLIEVGIYGLLSIFLLNVSILISDKVILRKFSIKKEIVEDQNVGVGILEAAICIANSLVIYGVITENQDNFFEILILWLIAQFVLALVSVVYNKITPYDIHEYIKKDNVAVGIGFSGAIVAVANLVRFGTQMEADSWIVVGENLLLETGIGLLLLPLARVLTDKILLPKRNLTDEIVNQEKPNNGAAIIEAFSYIGGSILICLSFA
;
A
#
# COMPACT_ATOMS: atom_id res chain seq x y z
N MET A 1 14.42 40.18 1.50
CA MET A 1 14.44 38.98 2.37
C MET A 1 15.82 38.92 3.01
N GLN A 2 15.93 39.18 4.30
CA GLN A 2 17.20 39.15 5.01
C GLN A 2 17.46 37.70 5.43
N PHE A 3 18.56 37.11 4.96
CA PHE A 3 18.90 35.72 5.27
C PHE A 3 19.25 35.61 6.75
N ASN A 4 18.40 34.95 7.54
CA ASN A 4 18.63 34.72 8.96
C ASN A 4 19.47 33.44 9.13
N PHE A 5 20.78 33.62 9.25
CA PHE A 5 21.75 32.52 9.35
C PHE A 5 21.49 31.60 10.55
N LEU A 6 21.10 32.16 11.70
CA LEU A 6 20.85 31.38 12.92
C LEU A 6 19.62 30.48 12.79
N GLU A 7 18.52 31.04 12.27
CA GLU A 7 17.28 30.29 11.99
C GLU A 7 17.52 29.19 10.95
N THR A 8 18.36 29.46 9.94
CA THR A 8 18.73 28.45 8.94
C THR A 8 19.50 27.28 9.56
N ILE A 9 20.43 27.57 10.49
CA ILE A 9 21.17 26.53 11.22
C ILE A 9 20.22 25.72 12.11
N ASP A 10 19.30 26.37 12.80
CA ASP A 10 18.35 25.71 13.70
C ASP A 10 17.41 24.75 12.94
N ASN A 11 16.88 25.20 11.81
CA ASN A 11 16.08 24.38 10.90
C ASN A 11 16.89 23.19 10.34
N LEU A 12 18.17 23.41 9.98
CA LEU A 12 19.04 22.34 9.50
C LEU A 12 19.30 21.28 10.58
N ILE A 13 19.59 21.70 11.80
CA ILE A 13 19.81 20.79 12.94
C ILE A 13 18.55 19.97 13.20
N THR A 14 17.39 20.63 13.24
CA THR A 14 16.09 19.97 13.43
C THR A 14 15.79 18.95 12.33
N ALA A 15 16.02 19.30 11.06
CA ALA A 15 15.86 18.37 9.94
C ALA A 15 16.80 17.15 10.03
N LEU A 16 18.05 17.35 10.45
CA LEU A 16 19.01 16.26 10.64
C LEU A 16 18.58 15.31 11.78
N ILE A 17 18.03 15.87 12.87
CA ILE A 17 17.49 15.08 13.98
C ILE A 17 16.33 14.19 13.49
N TYR A 18 15.36 14.78 12.78
CA TYR A 18 14.23 14.02 12.23
C TYR A 18 14.67 12.96 11.21
N LEU A 19 15.67 13.26 10.38
CA LEU A 19 16.23 12.28 9.44
C LEU A 19 16.88 11.10 10.17
N ILE A 20 17.66 11.34 11.23
CA ILE A 20 18.28 10.29 12.03
C ILE A 20 17.20 9.41 12.67
N VAL A 21 16.16 10.01 13.23
CA VAL A 21 15.05 9.27 13.87
C VAL A 21 14.27 8.44 12.85
N SER A 22 13.96 9.00 11.69
CA SER A 22 13.38 8.27 10.56
C SER A 22 14.25 7.08 10.15
N PHE A 23 15.57 7.24 10.08
CA PHE A 23 16.48 6.15 9.75
C PHE A 23 16.50 5.06 10.83
N VAL A 24 16.47 5.44 12.11
CA VAL A 24 16.36 4.49 13.23
C VAL A 24 15.06 3.70 13.14
N LEU A 25 13.91 4.36 12.93
CA LEU A 25 12.61 3.69 12.74
C LEU A 25 12.63 2.75 11.54
N PHE A 26 13.23 3.17 10.42
CA PHE A 26 13.40 2.31 9.25
C PHE A 26 14.21 1.05 9.56
N LEU A 27 15.33 1.19 10.28
CA LEU A 27 16.16 0.04 10.70
C LEU A 27 15.42 -0.89 11.66
N ILE A 28 14.60 -0.34 12.57
CA ILE A 28 13.73 -1.13 13.45
C ILE A 28 12.73 -1.91 12.61
N GLY A 29 12.01 -1.26 11.70
CA GLY A 29 11.03 -1.93 10.83
C GLY A 29 11.65 -3.00 9.93
N LYS A 30 12.88 -2.78 9.42
CA LYS A 30 13.65 -3.81 8.71
C LYS A 30 13.93 -5.03 9.60
N LYS A 31 14.35 -4.83 10.85
CA LYS A 31 14.56 -5.93 11.80
C LYS A 31 13.26 -6.65 12.12
N VAL A 32 12.16 -5.91 12.32
CA VAL A 32 10.83 -6.49 12.56
C VAL A 32 10.41 -7.39 11.41
N TYR A 33 10.57 -6.94 10.15
CA TYR A 33 10.29 -7.77 8.97
C TYR A 33 11.06 -9.09 8.96
N GLN A 34 12.36 -9.05 9.26
CA GLN A 34 13.19 -10.26 9.38
C GLN A 34 12.72 -11.20 10.51
N LEU A 35 12.16 -10.65 11.59
CA LEU A 35 11.62 -11.46 12.69
C LEU A 35 10.32 -12.18 12.28
N PHE A 36 9.50 -11.58 11.43
CA PHE A 36 8.32 -12.24 10.86
C PHE A 36 8.69 -13.25 9.77
N HIS A 37 9.79 -13.02 9.03
CA HIS A 37 10.24 -13.84 7.91
C HIS A 37 11.53 -14.63 8.17
N ARG A 38 11.74 -15.12 9.41
CA ARG A 38 12.97 -15.82 9.84
C ARG A 38 13.44 -16.98 8.96
N SER A 39 12.53 -17.56 8.19
CA SER A 39 12.81 -18.72 7.35
C SER A 39 13.32 -18.36 5.94
N ILE A 40 13.55 -17.07 5.67
CA ILE A 40 14.06 -16.55 4.40
C ILE A 40 15.41 -15.88 4.65
N ASN A 41 16.45 -16.33 3.94
CA ASN A 41 17.75 -15.66 3.94
C ASN A 41 17.76 -14.59 2.85
N MET A 42 17.70 -13.32 3.24
CA MET A 42 17.59 -12.21 2.28
C MET A 42 18.82 -12.09 1.37
N ASP A 43 20.02 -12.32 1.90
CA ASP A 43 21.26 -12.21 1.10
C ASP A 43 21.30 -13.31 0.04
N GLN A 44 20.86 -14.52 0.42
CA GLN A 44 20.72 -15.63 -0.53
C GLN A 44 19.68 -15.32 -1.61
N GLU A 45 18.50 -14.82 -1.26
CA GLU A 45 17.46 -14.52 -2.25
C GLU A 45 17.83 -13.33 -3.16
N LEU A 46 18.40 -12.26 -2.61
CA LEU A 46 18.71 -11.04 -3.36
C LEU A 46 20.01 -11.13 -4.16
N VAL A 47 21.05 -11.79 -3.63
CA VAL A 47 22.42 -11.71 -4.17
C VAL A 47 22.86 -13.03 -4.80
N GLU A 48 22.53 -14.17 -4.20
CA GLU A 48 22.97 -15.46 -4.74
C GLU A 48 22.01 -16.01 -5.81
N LYS A 49 20.70 -15.85 -5.60
CA LYS A 49 19.67 -16.36 -6.51
C LYS A 49 19.16 -15.34 -7.52
N ASP A 50 19.50 -14.06 -7.37
CA ASP A 50 18.96 -12.95 -8.16
C ASP A 50 17.42 -12.98 -8.26
N ASN A 51 16.74 -13.32 -7.14
CA ASN A 51 15.31 -13.56 -7.12
C ASN A 51 14.53 -12.25 -7.30
N LEU A 52 14.04 -12.02 -8.51
CA LEU A 52 13.31 -10.81 -8.88
C LEU A 52 11.97 -10.70 -8.13
N ALA A 53 11.27 -11.80 -7.90
CA ALA A 53 10.02 -11.81 -7.14
C ALA A 53 10.24 -11.35 -5.69
N PHE A 54 11.28 -11.90 -5.05
CA PHE A 54 11.66 -11.49 -3.69
C PHE A 54 12.11 -10.02 -3.66
N SER A 55 12.83 -9.56 -4.70
CA SER A 55 13.26 -8.17 -4.83
C SER A 55 12.07 -7.20 -4.84
N PHE A 56 11.02 -7.49 -5.63
CA PHE A 56 9.80 -6.67 -5.64
C PHE A 56 9.12 -6.65 -4.26
N ALA A 57 8.88 -7.81 -3.65
CA ALA A 57 8.23 -7.90 -2.36
C ALA A 57 9.01 -7.12 -1.27
N ASN A 58 10.33 -7.33 -1.20
CA ASN A 58 11.19 -6.73 -0.19
C ASN A 58 11.30 -5.20 -0.37
N VAL A 59 11.45 -4.70 -1.61
CA VAL A 59 11.47 -3.26 -1.88
C VAL A 59 10.09 -2.64 -1.65
N GLY A 60 9.01 -3.35 -1.96
CA GLY A 60 7.64 -2.93 -1.65
C GLY A 60 7.44 -2.70 -0.15
N TYR A 61 7.95 -3.60 0.69
CA TYR A 61 7.97 -3.40 2.14
C TYR A 61 8.78 -2.17 2.56
N TYR A 62 9.94 -1.92 1.93
CA TYR A 62 10.72 -0.71 2.21
C TYR A 62 10.01 0.58 1.80
N ILE A 63 9.29 0.59 0.67
CA ILE A 63 8.45 1.73 0.26
C ILE A 63 7.34 1.95 1.30
N ALA A 64 6.67 0.87 1.71
CA ALA A 64 5.63 0.92 2.73
C ALA A 64 6.14 1.50 4.06
N MET A 65 7.35 1.11 4.48
CA MET A 65 8.03 1.66 5.66
C MET A 65 8.24 3.17 5.56
N VAL A 66 8.69 3.67 4.41
CA VAL A 66 8.87 5.12 4.19
C VAL A 66 7.53 5.86 4.26
N ILE A 67 6.48 5.30 3.66
CA ILE A 67 5.12 5.88 3.69
C ILE A 67 4.61 5.97 5.13
N VAL A 68 4.65 4.89 5.91
CA VAL A 68 4.13 4.94 7.29
C VAL A 68 4.95 5.83 8.22
N ILE A 69 6.28 5.92 8.03
CA ILE A 69 7.10 6.87 8.78
C ILE A 69 6.71 8.31 8.42
N SER A 70 6.45 8.60 7.14
CA SER A 70 6.05 9.93 6.67
C SER A 70 4.70 10.41 7.24
N ALA A 71 3.80 9.47 7.56
CA ALA A 71 2.49 9.78 8.16
C ALA A 71 2.64 10.50 9.50
N VAL A 72 3.61 10.07 10.29
CA VAL A 72 3.82 10.60 11.64
C VAL A 72 4.29 12.06 11.60
N TYR A 73 5.01 12.44 10.55
CA TYR A 73 5.45 13.83 10.34
C TYR A 73 4.42 14.72 9.64
N SER A 74 3.31 14.15 9.16
CA SER A 74 2.28 14.90 8.43
C SER A 74 1.19 15.45 9.36
N GLY A 75 1.14 15.00 10.62
CA GLY A 75 0.23 15.54 11.64
C GLY A 75 0.72 16.86 12.25
N GLU A 76 -0.11 17.48 13.08
CA GLU A 76 0.24 18.71 13.79
C GLU A 76 1.33 18.46 14.84
N GLY A 77 2.46 19.15 14.75
CA GLY A 77 3.51 19.09 15.76
C GLY A 77 3.18 19.90 17.01
N ILE A 78 3.77 19.53 18.15
CA ILE A 78 3.55 20.18 19.47
C ILE A 78 4.43 21.44 19.65
N GLY A 79 5.33 21.71 18.71
CA GLY A 79 6.20 22.90 18.71
C GLY A 79 7.39 22.79 19.68
N HIS A 80 7.49 21.68 20.40
CA HIS A 80 8.62 21.31 21.24
C HIS A 80 9.28 20.05 20.69
N ILE A 81 10.52 20.16 20.22
CA ILE A 81 11.24 19.07 19.54
C ILE A 81 11.30 17.76 20.34
N VAL A 82 11.37 17.83 21.67
CA VAL A 82 11.43 16.61 22.50
C VAL A 82 10.08 15.89 22.49
N ASP A 83 8.98 16.63 22.58
CA ASP A 83 7.63 16.07 22.57
C ASP A 83 7.32 15.50 21.18
N ASP A 84 7.63 16.25 20.12
CA ASP A 84 7.53 15.79 18.72
C ASP A 84 8.30 14.46 18.52
N LEU A 85 9.51 14.35 19.08
CA LEU A 85 10.32 13.12 18.97
C LEU A 85 9.73 11.93 19.73
N ILE A 86 9.07 12.17 20.86
CA ILE A 86 8.39 11.11 21.63
C ILE A 86 7.20 10.60 20.82
N GLU A 87 6.40 11.49 20.24
CA GLU A 87 5.24 11.14 19.42
C GLU A 87 5.67 10.40 18.15
N VAL A 88 6.69 10.90 17.46
CA VAL A 88 7.31 10.22 16.31
C VAL A 88 7.76 8.80 16.68
N GLY A 89 8.36 8.63 17.85
CA GLY A 89 8.75 7.33 18.37
C GLY A 89 7.54 6.40 18.60
N ILE A 90 6.52 6.88 19.28
CA ILE A 90 5.33 6.10 19.66
C ILE A 90 4.52 5.70 18.41
N TYR A 91 4.09 6.68 17.61
CA TYR A 91 3.27 6.43 16.43
C TYR A 91 4.06 5.82 15.27
N GLY A 92 5.36 6.08 15.18
CA GLY A 92 6.25 5.37 14.25
C GLY A 92 6.32 3.88 14.57
N LEU A 93 6.50 3.50 15.84
CA LEU A 93 6.51 2.10 16.26
C LEU A 93 5.13 1.44 16.10
N LEU A 94 4.05 2.16 16.43
CA LEU A 94 2.68 1.68 16.20
C LEU A 94 2.46 1.39 14.71
N SER A 95 2.85 2.30 13.82
CA SER A 95 2.63 2.17 12.39
C SER A 95 3.41 0.98 11.79
N ILE A 96 4.64 0.74 12.25
CA ILE A 96 5.43 -0.45 11.91
C ILE A 96 4.72 -1.72 12.36
N PHE A 97 4.17 -1.72 13.59
CA PHE A 97 3.42 -2.85 14.12
C PHE A 97 2.17 -3.12 13.28
N LEU A 98 1.34 -2.09 13.03
CA LEU A 98 0.13 -2.21 12.22
C LEU A 98 0.44 -2.69 10.81
N LEU A 99 1.51 -2.20 10.17
CA LEU A 99 1.93 -2.64 8.84
C LEU A 99 2.20 -4.15 8.80
N ASN A 100 2.98 -4.66 9.76
CA ASN A 100 3.29 -6.10 9.82
C ASN A 100 2.06 -6.95 10.12
N VAL A 101 1.17 -6.50 11.01
CA VAL A 101 -0.09 -7.20 11.27
C VAL A 101 -0.98 -7.19 10.02
N SER A 102 -1.02 -6.10 9.27
CA SER A 102 -1.80 -5.97 8.04
C SER A 102 -1.33 -6.94 6.94
N ILE A 103 -0.02 -7.11 6.82
CA ILE A 103 0.56 -8.11 5.90
C ILE A 103 0.09 -9.51 6.30
N LEU A 104 0.20 -9.88 7.59
CA LEU A 104 -0.29 -11.18 8.07
C LEU A 104 -1.79 -11.42 7.85
N ILE A 105 -2.61 -10.37 7.96
CA ILE A 105 -4.04 -10.42 7.64
C ILE A 105 -4.22 -10.62 6.14
N SER A 106 -3.52 -9.85 5.32
CA SER A 106 -3.59 -9.89 3.86
C SER A 106 -3.19 -11.28 3.32
N ASP A 107 -2.14 -11.89 3.86
CA ASP A 107 -1.71 -13.25 3.53
C ASP A 107 -2.84 -14.27 3.73
N LYS A 108 -3.52 -14.17 4.89
CA LYS A 108 -4.55 -15.14 5.30
C LYS A 108 -5.90 -14.89 4.65
N VAL A 109 -6.21 -13.66 4.28
CA VAL A 109 -7.55 -13.26 3.80
C VAL A 109 -7.54 -13.02 2.30
N ILE A 110 -6.62 -12.18 1.81
CA ILE A 110 -6.52 -11.80 0.39
C ILE A 110 -5.83 -12.90 -0.41
N LEU A 111 -4.69 -13.44 0.05
CA LEU A 111 -3.86 -14.39 -0.71
C LEU A 111 -4.04 -15.86 -0.29
N ARG A 112 -5.19 -16.20 0.32
CA ARG A 112 -5.48 -17.49 0.99
C ARG A 112 -5.39 -18.76 0.14
N LYS A 113 -5.30 -18.67 -1.19
CA LYS A 113 -5.38 -19.83 -2.10
C LYS A 113 -4.01 -20.43 -2.49
N PHE A 114 -2.92 -19.77 -2.13
CA PHE A 114 -1.55 -20.25 -2.37
C PHE A 114 -0.60 -19.78 -1.25
N SER A 115 0.60 -20.37 -1.20
CA SER A 115 1.61 -19.99 -0.21
C SER A 115 2.53 -18.92 -0.78
N ILE A 116 2.44 -17.69 -0.28
CA ILE A 116 3.28 -16.56 -0.74
C ILE A 116 4.76 -16.91 -0.67
N LYS A 117 5.19 -17.51 0.45
CA LYS A 117 6.59 -17.94 0.61
C LYS A 117 7.00 -18.90 -0.50
N LYS A 118 6.19 -19.92 -0.80
CA LYS A 118 6.50 -20.89 -1.86
C LYS A 118 6.62 -20.17 -3.21
N GLU A 119 5.60 -19.39 -3.56
CA GLU A 119 5.54 -18.70 -4.84
C GLU A 119 6.71 -17.71 -5.03
N ILE A 120 7.11 -16.98 -3.98
CA ILE A 120 8.21 -16.00 -4.06
C ILE A 120 9.58 -16.68 -3.99
N VAL A 121 9.80 -17.62 -3.06
CA VAL A 121 11.15 -18.15 -2.74
C VAL A 121 11.51 -19.36 -3.59
N GLU A 122 10.54 -20.24 -3.87
CA GLU A 122 10.74 -21.48 -4.61
C GLU A 122 10.41 -21.28 -6.09
N ASP A 123 9.22 -20.76 -6.39
CA ASP A 123 8.75 -20.62 -7.78
C ASP A 123 9.26 -19.32 -8.46
N GLN A 124 9.79 -18.37 -7.68
CA GLN A 124 10.24 -17.04 -8.15
C GLN A 124 9.18 -16.28 -8.97
N ASN A 125 7.92 -16.45 -8.59
CA ASN A 125 6.77 -15.87 -9.25
C ASN A 125 6.73 -14.35 -9.06
N VAL A 126 7.18 -13.63 -10.08
CA VAL A 126 7.26 -12.16 -10.09
C VAL A 126 5.88 -11.53 -9.89
N GLY A 127 4.80 -12.17 -10.34
CA GLY A 127 3.43 -11.68 -10.16
C GLY A 127 3.04 -11.61 -8.68
N VAL A 128 3.41 -12.64 -7.91
CA VAL A 128 3.21 -12.66 -6.44
C VAL A 128 4.12 -11.65 -5.75
N GLY A 129 5.37 -11.51 -6.20
CA GLY A 129 6.29 -10.48 -5.68
C GLY A 129 5.78 -9.04 -5.85
N ILE A 130 5.22 -8.71 -7.02
CA ILE A 130 4.60 -7.40 -7.30
C ILE A 130 3.34 -7.22 -6.45
N LEU A 131 2.53 -8.27 -6.31
CA LEU A 131 1.30 -8.23 -5.51
C LEU A 131 1.59 -8.02 -4.02
N GLU A 132 2.60 -8.69 -3.49
CA GLU A 132 3.05 -8.52 -2.11
C GLU A 132 3.54 -7.09 -1.87
N ALA A 133 4.30 -6.54 -2.82
CA ALA A 133 4.73 -5.14 -2.78
C ALA A 133 3.53 -4.18 -2.76
N ALA A 134 2.53 -4.44 -3.60
CA ALA A 134 1.32 -3.64 -3.70
C ALA A 134 0.46 -3.72 -2.43
N ILE A 135 0.38 -4.89 -1.78
CA ILE A 135 -0.29 -5.07 -0.48
C ILE A 135 0.42 -4.28 0.62
N CYS A 136 1.75 -4.31 0.66
CA CYS A 136 2.53 -3.49 1.59
C CYS A 136 2.23 -1.99 1.37
N ILE A 137 2.29 -1.52 0.12
CA ILE A 137 2.02 -0.12 -0.24
C ILE A 137 0.58 0.26 0.13
N ALA A 138 -0.41 -0.55 -0.25
CA ALA A 138 -1.81 -0.31 0.07
C ALA A 138 -2.06 -0.19 1.58
N ASN A 139 -1.52 -1.11 2.37
CA ASN A 139 -1.64 -1.03 3.83
C ASN A 139 -0.93 0.19 4.40
N SER A 140 0.23 0.56 3.86
CA SER A 140 0.92 1.78 4.30
C SER A 140 0.15 3.06 3.97
N LEU A 141 -0.54 3.12 2.83
CA LEU A 141 -1.41 4.24 2.48
C LEU A 141 -2.57 4.35 3.46
N VAL A 142 -3.24 3.25 3.77
CA VAL A 142 -4.32 3.23 4.76
C VAL A 142 -3.81 3.69 6.13
N ILE A 143 -2.68 3.12 6.59
CA ILE A 143 -2.06 3.49 7.87
C ILE A 143 -1.70 4.98 7.86
N TYR A 144 -1.21 5.51 6.74
CA TYR A 144 -0.93 6.93 6.60
C TYR A 144 -2.18 7.77 6.84
N GLY A 145 -3.31 7.42 6.20
CA GLY A 145 -4.54 8.19 6.33
C GLY A 145 -5.10 8.19 7.75
N VAL A 146 -5.08 7.04 8.42
CA VAL A 146 -5.59 6.94 9.80
C VAL A 146 -4.66 7.58 10.82
N ILE A 147 -3.34 7.61 10.60
CA ILE A 147 -2.40 8.20 11.56
C ILE A 147 -2.38 9.71 11.48
N THR A 148 -2.37 10.30 10.28
CA THR A 148 -2.14 11.75 10.08
C THR A 148 -3.11 12.63 10.89
N GLU A 149 -4.39 12.28 10.95
CA GLU A 149 -5.43 13.11 11.60
C GLU A 149 -5.84 12.61 13.00
N ASN A 150 -5.22 11.55 13.53
CA ASN A 150 -5.66 10.90 14.78
C ASN A 150 -4.50 10.64 15.76
N GLN A 151 -3.49 11.51 15.79
CA GLN A 151 -2.23 11.35 16.56
C GLN A 151 -2.36 11.48 18.08
N ASP A 152 -3.57 11.36 18.63
CA ASP A 152 -3.86 11.35 20.07
C ASP A 152 -4.88 10.26 20.46
N ASN A 153 -5.43 9.54 19.47
CA ASN A 153 -6.53 8.60 19.66
C ASN A 153 -6.20 7.20 19.11
N PHE A 154 -5.47 6.41 19.92
CA PHE A 154 -5.15 5.02 19.61
C PHE A 154 -6.37 4.16 19.25
N PHE A 155 -7.50 4.39 19.92
CA PHE A 155 -8.71 3.60 19.71
C PHE A 155 -9.29 3.86 18.31
N GLU A 156 -9.26 5.12 17.87
CA GLU A 156 -9.69 5.53 16.54
C GLU A 156 -8.81 4.99 15.43
N ILE A 157 -7.49 5.13 15.60
CA ILE A 157 -6.51 4.52 14.69
C ILE A 157 -6.80 3.02 14.52
N LEU A 158 -7.00 2.28 15.62
CA LEU A 158 -7.23 0.83 15.55
C LEU A 158 -8.54 0.45 14.87
N ILE A 159 -9.63 1.18 15.12
CA ILE A 159 -10.93 0.91 14.48
C ILE A 159 -10.87 1.19 12.99
N LEU A 160 -10.40 2.38 12.59
CA LEU A 160 -10.33 2.76 11.19
C LEU A 160 -9.38 1.84 10.41
N TRP A 161 -8.24 1.48 11.01
CA TRP A 161 -7.33 0.49 10.47
C TRP A 161 -8.02 -0.87 10.27
N LEU A 162 -8.77 -1.38 11.26
CA LEU A 162 -9.50 -2.65 11.15
C LEU A 162 -10.57 -2.61 10.05
N ILE A 163 -11.32 -1.52 9.93
CA ILE A 163 -12.31 -1.34 8.86
C ILE A 163 -11.61 -1.37 7.50
N ALA A 164 -10.48 -0.68 7.37
CA ALA A 164 -9.73 -0.68 6.13
C ALA A 164 -9.18 -2.06 5.75
N GLN A 165 -8.76 -2.89 6.72
CA GLN A 165 -8.41 -4.30 6.44
C GLN A 165 -9.60 -5.07 5.82
N PHE A 166 -10.81 -4.83 6.32
CA PHE A 166 -12.03 -5.40 5.75
C PHE A 166 -12.28 -4.89 4.33
N VAL A 167 -12.10 -3.60 4.07
CA VAL A 167 -12.25 -3.01 2.73
C VAL A 167 -11.24 -3.61 1.75
N LEU A 168 -9.96 -3.74 2.11
CA LEU A 168 -8.95 -4.36 1.25
C LEU A 168 -9.27 -5.84 0.94
N ALA A 169 -9.81 -6.58 1.93
CA ALA A 169 -10.31 -7.93 1.69
C ALA A 169 -11.51 -7.95 0.72
N LEU A 170 -12.42 -7.00 0.84
CA LEU A 170 -13.57 -6.85 -0.05
C LEU A 170 -13.13 -6.54 -1.49
N VAL A 171 -12.10 -5.72 -1.69
CA VAL A 171 -11.52 -5.44 -3.01
C VAL A 171 -11.09 -6.72 -3.71
N SER A 172 -10.41 -7.64 -3.00
CA SER A 172 -10.03 -8.94 -3.57
C SER A 172 -11.22 -9.74 -4.07
N VAL A 173 -12.30 -9.79 -3.28
CA VAL A 173 -13.52 -10.52 -3.63
C VAL A 173 -14.21 -9.86 -4.83
N VAL A 174 -14.37 -8.54 -4.82
CA VAL A 174 -15.04 -7.80 -5.90
C VAL A 174 -14.23 -7.88 -7.19
N TYR A 175 -12.92 -7.66 -7.13
CA TYR A 175 -12.03 -7.75 -8.29
C TYR A 175 -12.07 -9.14 -8.93
N ASN A 176 -12.00 -10.21 -8.13
CA ASN A 176 -12.15 -11.58 -8.64
C ASN A 176 -13.55 -11.85 -9.24
N LYS A 177 -14.59 -11.16 -8.77
CA LYS A 177 -15.97 -11.36 -9.26
C LYS A 177 -16.25 -10.62 -10.57
N ILE A 178 -15.65 -9.45 -10.77
CA ILE A 178 -15.84 -8.66 -12.00
C ILE A 178 -14.94 -9.15 -13.15
N THR A 179 -13.89 -9.89 -12.83
CA THR A 179 -13.02 -10.51 -13.83
C THR A 179 -13.64 -11.82 -14.33
N PRO A 180 -13.50 -12.15 -15.62
CA PRO A 180 -14.09 -13.36 -16.20
C PRO A 180 -13.26 -14.63 -15.90
N TYR A 181 -12.27 -14.54 -15.01
CA TYR A 181 -11.33 -15.60 -14.64
C TYR A 181 -11.02 -15.54 -13.14
N ASP A 182 -10.57 -16.65 -12.55
CA ASP A 182 -10.15 -16.69 -11.15
C ASP A 182 -8.73 -16.11 -10.99
N ILE A 183 -8.62 -14.95 -10.34
CA ILE A 183 -7.35 -14.23 -10.26
C ILE A 183 -6.27 -15.05 -9.52
N HIS A 184 -6.65 -15.80 -8.48
CA HIS A 184 -5.71 -16.58 -7.70
C HIS A 184 -5.22 -17.80 -8.47
N GLU A 185 -6.07 -18.41 -9.28
CA GLU A 185 -5.67 -19.52 -10.15
C GLU A 185 -4.61 -19.06 -11.16
N TYR A 186 -4.83 -17.92 -11.81
CA TYR A 186 -3.89 -17.41 -12.81
C TYR A 186 -2.60 -16.89 -12.19
N ILE A 187 -2.67 -16.20 -11.04
CA ILE A 187 -1.46 -15.78 -10.32
C ILE A 187 -0.60 -16.99 -9.94
N LYS A 188 -1.22 -18.06 -9.43
CA LYS A 188 -0.53 -19.33 -9.09
C LYS A 188 0.05 -20.06 -10.31
N LYS A 189 -0.42 -19.76 -11.52
CA LYS A 189 0.12 -20.27 -12.80
C LYS A 189 1.19 -19.33 -13.38
N ASP A 190 1.87 -18.57 -12.53
CA ASP A 190 2.91 -17.60 -12.87
C ASP A 190 2.45 -16.50 -13.86
N ASN A 191 1.15 -16.20 -13.91
CA ASN A 191 0.66 -15.10 -14.72
C ASN A 191 0.94 -13.74 -14.04
N VAL A 192 2.11 -13.19 -14.35
CA VAL A 192 2.56 -11.88 -13.86
C VAL A 192 1.57 -10.76 -14.22
N ALA A 193 0.95 -10.81 -15.39
CA ALA A 193 0.00 -9.79 -15.85
C ALA A 193 -1.24 -9.71 -14.93
N VAL A 194 -1.79 -10.86 -14.50
CA VAL A 194 -2.90 -10.86 -13.52
C VAL A 194 -2.45 -10.27 -12.18
N GLY A 195 -1.24 -10.61 -11.72
CA GLY A 195 -0.65 -10.03 -10.51
C GLY A 195 -0.54 -8.50 -10.58
N ILE A 196 -0.06 -7.95 -11.70
CA ILE A 196 0.06 -6.50 -11.93
C ILE A 196 -1.33 -5.82 -11.92
N GLY A 197 -2.30 -6.34 -12.67
CA GLY A 197 -3.63 -5.73 -12.74
C GLY A 197 -4.32 -5.69 -11.38
N PHE A 198 -4.25 -6.79 -10.63
CA PHE A 198 -4.81 -6.87 -9.27
C PHE A 198 -4.09 -5.95 -8.28
N SER A 199 -2.75 -5.83 -8.40
CA SER A 199 -1.95 -4.89 -7.61
C SER A 199 -2.41 -3.45 -7.77
N GLY A 200 -2.66 -3.02 -9.01
CA GLY A 200 -3.16 -1.67 -9.29
C GLY A 200 -4.53 -1.40 -8.66
N ALA A 201 -5.44 -2.37 -8.72
CA ALA A 201 -6.77 -2.28 -8.11
C ALA A 201 -6.69 -2.14 -6.58
N ILE A 202 -5.86 -2.95 -5.91
CA ILE A 202 -5.67 -2.86 -4.45
C ILE A 202 -5.08 -1.50 -4.04
N VAL A 203 -4.03 -1.04 -4.71
CA VAL A 203 -3.39 0.25 -4.40
C VAL A 203 -4.36 1.42 -4.63
N ALA A 204 -5.15 1.37 -5.70
CA ALA A 204 -6.11 2.42 -6.03
C ALA A 204 -7.21 2.56 -4.98
N VAL A 205 -7.79 1.44 -4.52
CA VAL A 205 -8.82 1.50 -3.48
C VAL A 205 -8.21 1.89 -2.14
N ALA A 206 -7.00 1.40 -1.81
CA ALA A 206 -6.28 1.85 -0.63
C ALA A 206 -6.00 3.36 -0.62
N ASN A 207 -5.70 3.95 -1.79
CA ASN A 207 -5.53 5.39 -1.93
C ASN A 207 -6.83 6.18 -1.67
N LEU A 208 -7.98 5.66 -2.09
CA LEU A 208 -9.29 6.25 -1.79
C LEU A 208 -9.67 6.08 -0.32
N VAL A 209 -9.43 4.90 0.26
CA VAL A 209 -9.63 4.66 1.69
C VAL A 209 -8.75 5.58 2.53
N ARG A 210 -7.46 5.74 2.19
CA ARG A 210 -6.59 6.73 2.82
C ARG A 210 -7.24 8.10 2.81
N PHE A 211 -7.66 8.57 1.63
CA PHE A 211 -8.29 9.88 1.47
C PHE A 211 -9.56 10.01 2.33
N GLY A 212 -10.39 8.96 2.40
CA GLY A 212 -11.59 8.94 3.23
C GLY A 212 -11.30 8.96 4.74
N THR A 213 -10.20 8.35 5.19
CA THR A 213 -9.77 8.34 6.60
C THR A 213 -8.97 9.57 7.01
N GLN A 214 -8.37 10.27 6.05
CA GLN A 214 -7.55 11.46 6.28
C GLN A 214 -8.47 12.69 6.29
N MET A 215 -9.29 12.80 7.33
CA MET A 215 -10.13 13.97 7.55
C MET A 215 -10.19 14.35 9.01
N GLU A 216 -10.20 15.66 9.27
CA GLU A 216 -10.60 16.22 10.56
C GLU A 216 -12.13 16.15 10.68
N ALA A 217 -12.65 15.55 11.75
CA ALA A 217 -14.09 15.40 11.94
C ALA A 217 -14.51 15.48 13.41
N ASP A 218 -15.57 16.24 13.67
CA ASP A 218 -16.15 16.38 15.02
C ASP A 218 -16.91 15.14 15.51
N SER A 219 -17.19 14.18 14.61
CA SER A 219 -18.03 13.01 14.91
C SER A 219 -17.67 11.80 14.07
N TRP A 220 -17.66 10.64 14.72
CA TRP A 220 -17.52 9.31 14.11
C TRP A 220 -18.51 9.01 13.00
N ILE A 221 -19.69 9.64 13.03
CA ILE A 221 -20.69 9.49 11.97
C ILE A 221 -20.15 10.07 10.66
N VAL A 222 -19.51 11.23 10.72
CA VAL A 222 -18.94 11.91 9.54
C VAL A 222 -17.79 11.10 8.95
N VAL A 223 -16.89 10.60 9.81
CA VAL A 223 -15.80 9.71 9.39
C VAL A 223 -16.35 8.45 8.72
N GLY A 224 -17.38 7.84 9.31
CA GLY A 224 -18.02 6.64 8.76
C GLY A 224 -18.72 6.89 7.41
N GLU A 225 -19.42 8.02 7.26
CA GLU A 225 -20.07 8.41 6.00
C GLU A 225 -19.05 8.66 4.89
N ASN A 226 -17.96 9.38 5.19
CA ASN A 226 -16.91 9.66 4.22
C ASN A 226 -16.18 8.38 3.80
N LEU A 227 -15.82 7.52 4.77
CA LEU A 227 -15.19 6.24 4.50
C LEU A 227 -16.09 5.33 3.64
N LEU A 228 -17.40 5.32 3.90
CA LEU A 228 -18.35 4.57 3.10
C LEU A 228 -18.46 5.12 1.67
N LEU A 229 -18.50 6.44 1.52
CA LEU A 229 -18.53 7.10 0.22
C LEU A 229 -17.29 6.76 -0.60
N GLU A 230 -16.09 6.96 -0.05
CA GLU A 230 -14.82 6.70 -0.73
C GLU A 230 -14.63 5.21 -1.04
N THR A 231 -15.02 4.32 -0.13
CA THR A 231 -15.06 2.88 -0.39
C THR A 231 -16.02 2.55 -1.53
N GLY A 232 -17.22 3.14 -1.53
CA GLY A 232 -18.22 2.96 -2.58
C GLY A 232 -17.70 3.42 -3.94
N ILE A 233 -17.08 4.60 -4.00
CA ILE A 233 -16.44 5.13 -5.21
C ILE A 233 -15.32 4.20 -5.67
N GLY A 234 -14.47 3.71 -4.76
CA GLY A 234 -13.39 2.77 -5.08
C GLY A 234 -13.89 1.44 -5.64
N LEU A 235 -14.95 0.88 -5.08
CA LEU A 235 -15.55 -0.35 -5.61
C LEU A 235 -16.22 -0.15 -6.97
N LEU A 236 -16.82 1.02 -7.22
CA LEU A 236 -17.37 1.38 -8.53
C LEU A 236 -16.28 1.68 -9.57
N LEU A 237 -15.14 2.22 -9.13
CA LEU A 237 -13.97 2.47 -9.97
C LEU A 237 -13.46 1.15 -10.57
N LEU A 238 -13.55 0.01 -9.86
CA LEU A 238 -13.04 -1.27 -10.36
C LEU A 238 -13.63 -1.69 -11.72
N PRO A 239 -14.96 -1.90 -11.89
CA PRO A 239 -15.51 -2.22 -13.20
C PRO A 239 -15.40 -1.04 -14.18
N LEU A 240 -15.49 0.19 -13.71
CA LEU A 240 -15.44 1.38 -14.57
C LEU A 240 -14.07 1.55 -15.23
N ALA A 241 -12.98 1.51 -14.46
CA ALA A 241 -11.63 1.70 -14.97
C ALA A 241 -11.24 0.60 -15.96
N ARG A 242 -11.70 -0.64 -15.76
CA ARG A 242 -11.50 -1.72 -16.74
C ARG A 242 -12.18 -1.42 -18.08
N VAL A 243 -13.44 -0.97 -18.05
CA VAL A 243 -14.18 -0.56 -19.26
C VAL A 243 -13.55 0.67 -19.93
N LEU A 244 -13.12 1.65 -19.14
CA LEU A 244 -12.46 2.85 -19.66
C LEU A 244 -11.11 2.51 -20.28
N THR A 245 -10.37 1.58 -19.70
CA THR A 245 -9.09 1.11 -20.24
C THR A 245 -9.29 0.47 -21.60
N ASP A 246 -10.21 -0.48 -21.73
CA ASP A 246 -10.53 -1.11 -23.02
C ASP A 246 -10.97 -0.08 -24.08
N LYS A 247 -11.73 0.95 -23.68
CA LYS A 247 -12.27 1.94 -24.62
C LYS A 247 -11.32 3.08 -24.98
N ILE A 248 -10.50 3.53 -24.04
CA ILE A 248 -9.71 4.77 -24.17
C ILE A 248 -8.23 4.43 -24.34
N LEU A 249 -7.69 3.61 -23.44
CA LEU A 249 -6.25 3.34 -23.38
C LEU A 249 -5.82 2.20 -24.32
N LEU A 250 -6.72 1.23 -24.56
CA LEU A 250 -6.50 0.07 -25.43
C LEU A 250 -7.64 -0.14 -26.46
N PRO A 251 -8.04 0.89 -27.25
CA PRO A 251 -9.29 0.92 -28.04
C PRO A 251 -9.45 -0.17 -29.12
N LYS A 252 -8.40 -0.96 -29.40
CA LYS A 252 -8.38 -1.98 -30.45
C LYS A 252 -8.24 -3.41 -29.91
N ARG A 253 -8.12 -3.58 -28.60
CA ARG A 253 -7.84 -4.86 -27.93
C ARG A 253 -8.73 -4.99 -26.70
N ASN A 254 -8.88 -6.21 -26.20
CA ASN A 254 -9.57 -6.46 -24.94
C ASN A 254 -8.54 -6.85 -23.88
N LEU A 255 -8.59 -6.19 -22.72
CA LEU A 255 -7.69 -6.46 -21.60
C LEU A 255 -7.66 -7.93 -21.18
N THR A 256 -8.84 -8.57 -21.09
CA THR A 256 -8.92 -9.98 -20.71
C THR A 256 -8.17 -10.85 -21.72
N ASP A 257 -8.36 -10.59 -23.02
CA ASP A 257 -7.68 -11.37 -24.05
C ASP A 257 -6.16 -11.20 -23.97
N GLU A 258 -5.69 -9.98 -23.75
CA GLU A 258 -4.26 -9.67 -23.60
C GLU A 258 -3.64 -10.29 -22.33
N ILE A 259 -4.39 -10.36 -21.23
CA ILE A 259 -3.86 -10.80 -19.92
C ILE A 259 -3.94 -12.32 -19.75
N VAL A 260 -5.00 -12.99 -20.21
CA VAL A 260 -5.22 -14.43 -19.92
C VAL A 260 -5.39 -15.35 -21.13
N ASN A 261 -5.73 -14.84 -22.32
CA ASN A 261 -6.02 -15.68 -23.49
C ASN A 261 -4.87 -15.74 -24.51
N GLN A 262 -3.72 -15.14 -24.20
CA GLN A 262 -2.50 -15.26 -24.99
C GLN A 262 -1.61 -16.39 -24.49
N GLU A 263 -0.85 -16.99 -25.40
CA GLU A 263 0.20 -17.97 -25.06
C GLU A 263 1.24 -17.37 -24.11
N LYS A 264 1.58 -16.09 -24.31
CA LYS A 264 2.38 -15.29 -23.39
C LYS A 264 1.55 -14.12 -22.86
N PRO A 265 1.18 -14.11 -21.57
CA PRO A 265 0.45 -13.00 -20.97
C PRO A 265 1.13 -11.64 -21.20
N ASN A 266 0.33 -10.63 -21.55
CA ASN A 266 0.83 -9.30 -21.86
C ASN A 266 0.94 -8.44 -20.59
N ASN A 267 2.11 -8.44 -19.98
CA ASN A 267 2.41 -7.59 -18.81
C ASN A 267 2.22 -6.08 -19.11
N GLY A 268 2.43 -5.64 -20.36
CA GLY A 268 2.25 -4.23 -20.74
C GLY A 268 0.78 -3.81 -20.68
N ALA A 269 -0.14 -4.65 -21.15
CA ALA A 269 -1.57 -4.40 -21.03
C ALA A 269 -2.01 -4.35 -19.54
N ALA A 270 -1.47 -5.23 -18.71
CA ALA A 270 -1.74 -5.19 -17.27
C ALA A 270 -1.17 -3.95 -16.57
N ILE A 271 -0.01 -3.44 -16.97
CA ILE A 271 0.54 -2.18 -16.44
C ILE A 271 -0.39 -1.01 -16.80
N ILE A 272 -0.97 -1.00 -18.01
CA ILE A 272 -1.96 0.01 -18.41
C ILE A 272 -3.23 -0.11 -17.57
N GLU A 273 -3.71 -1.34 -17.29
CA GLU A 273 -4.83 -1.57 -16.38
C GLU A 273 -4.51 -1.05 -14.96
N ALA A 274 -3.35 -1.40 -14.41
CA ALA A 274 -2.93 -0.93 -13.09
C ALA A 274 -2.83 0.61 -13.03
N PHE A 275 -2.27 1.24 -14.07
CA PHE A 275 -2.23 2.69 -14.22
C PHE A 275 -3.63 3.30 -14.23
N SER A 276 -4.60 2.67 -14.91
CA SER A 276 -5.97 3.18 -14.97
C SER A 276 -6.63 3.23 -13.58
N TYR A 277 -6.40 2.21 -12.75
CA TYR A 277 -6.90 2.19 -11.38
C TYR A 277 -6.21 3.26 -10.53
N ILE A 278 -4.88 3.26 -10.49
CA ILE A 278 -4.11 4.16 -9.62
C ILE A 278 -4.33 5.62 -10.06
N GLY A 279 -4.19 5.92 -11.36
CA GLY A 279 -4.44 7.24 -11.93
C GLY A 279 -5.88 7.71 -11.71
N GLY A 280 -6.86 6.81 -11.90
CA GLY A 280 -8.27 7.12 -11.61
C GLY A 280 -8.49 7.48 -10.14
N SER A 281 -7.92 6.71 -9.21
CA SER A 281 -8.03 7.01 -7.78
C SER A 281 -7.41 8.34 -7.39
N ILE A 282 -6.25 8.69 -7.96
CA ILE A 282 -5.59 9.98 -7.71
C ILE A 282 -6.45 11.13 -8.23
N LEU A 283 -6.98 11.02 -9.45
CA LEU A 283 -7.84 12.06 -10.04
C LEU A 283 -9.13 12.25 -9.24
N ILE A 284 -9.68 11.16 -8.69
CA ILE A 284 -10.84 11.22 -7.80
C ILE A 284 -10.47 11.99 -6.52
N CYS A 285 -9.40 11.60 -5.80
CA CYS A 285 -8.97 12.33 -4.60
C CYS A 285 -8.74 13.82 -4.89
N LEU A 286 -8.10 14.16 -6.01
CA LEU A 286 -7.87 15.55 -6.42
C LEU A 286 -9.15 16.33 -6.74
N SER A 287 -10.24 15.64 -7.07
CA SER A 287 -11.53 16.29 -7.36
C SER A 287 -12.31 16.64 -6.09
N PHE A 288 -11.95 16.02 -4.96
CA PHE A 288 -12.59 16.21 -3.66
C PHE A 288 -11.69 16.89 -2.62
N ALA A 289 -10.41 17.10 -2.93
CA ALA A 289 -9.44 17.84 -2.12
C ALA A 289 -9.66 19.36 -2.23
#